data_AF-A0A060CFX2-F1
#
_entry.id   AF-A0A060CFX2-F1
#
_cell.length_a   1.000
_cell.length_b   1.000
_cell.length_c   1.000
_cell.angle_alpha   90.00
_cell.angle_beta   90.00
_cell.angle_gamma   90.00
#
_symmetry.space_group_name_H-M   'P 1'
#
loop_
_entity.id
_entity.type
_entity.pdbx_description
1 polymer ?
#
loop_
_entity_poly.entity_id
_entity_poly.type
_entity_poly.pdbx_seq_one_letter_code
_entity_poly.pdbx_strand_id
1 'polypeptide(L)'
;GNVANLKKIVNQYHNGKGPYMVAEFYPGWLSHWAERFPSIEASGIARKADEYLKNGVSFNLYMAHGGTNFGFTSGANYDKKHDIQPDLTSYDYDAPVSEAGWRTPKYDSLRTVIGKYTHKLPDVPAPKPVIAIPSIKLTEVADVLSY
;
A
#
# COMPACT_ATOMS: atom_id res chain seq x y z
N GLY A 1 -11.60 9.77 -1.83
CA GLY A 1 -12.07 11.00 -2.52
C GLY A 1 -13.57 10.96 -2.72
N ASN A 2 -14.19 12.12 -2.92
CA ASN A 2 -15.59 12.23 -3.29
C ASN A 2 -15.71 12.17 -4.82
N VAL A 3 -16.41 11.16 -5.35
CA VAL A 3 -16.62 10.96 -6.79
C VAL A 3 -17.23 12.18 -7.47
N ALA A 4 -18.19 12.85 -6.82
CA ALA A 4 -18.85 14.03 -7.38
C ALA A 4 -17.87 15.19 -7.55
N ASN A 5 -17.01 15.43 -6.55
CA ASN A 5 -16.00 16.48 -6.62
C ASN A 5 -14.96 16.18 -7.71
N LEU A 6 -14.52 14.93 -7.82
CA LEU A 6 -13.57 14.51 -8.86
C LEU A 6 -14.16 14.75 -10.25
N LYS A 7 -15.38 14.29 -10.50
CA LYS A 7 -16.05 14.50 -11.79
C LYS A 7 -16.28 15.98 -12.07
N LYS A 8 -16.69 16.77 -11.07
CA LYS A 8 -16.87 18.22 -11.21
C LYS A 8 -15.61 18.91 -11.70
N ILE A 9 -14.46 18.64 -11.08
CA ILE A 9 -13.18 19.26 -11.45
C ILE A 9 -12.75 18.83 -12.85
N VAL A 10 -12.79 17.54 -13.15
CA VAL A 10 -12.43 17.05 -14.50
C VAL A 10 -13.35 17.65 -15.56
N ASN A 11 -14.65 17.74 -15.29
CA ASN A 11 -15.62 18.30 -16.24
C ASN A 11 -15.37 19.77 -16.55
N GLN A 12 -14.95 20.55 -15.55
CA GLN A 12 -14.62 21.97 -15.71
C GLN A 12 -13.50 22.18 -16.73
N TYR A 13 -12.53 21.29 -16.80
CA TYR A 13 -11.34 21.44 -17.65
C TYR A 13 -11.33 20.52 -18.89
N HIS A 14 -12.26 19.57 -19.00
CA HIS A 14 -12.28 18.55 -20.05
C HIS A 14 -13.65 18.36 -20.70
N ASN A 15 -14.49 19.42 -20.75
CA ASN A 15 -15.78 19.44 -21.46
C ASN A 15 -16.73 18.30 -21.09
N GLY A 16 -16.71 17.85 -19.83
CA GLY A 16 -17.57 16.76 -19.36
C GLY A 16 -17.18 15.34 -19.82
N LYS A 17 -16.03 15.16 -20.47
CA LYS A 17 -15.70 13.89 -21.18
C LYS A 17 -14.85 12.90 -20.39
N GLY A 18 -14.26 13.29 -19.25
CA GLY A 18 -13.27 12.45 -18.56
C GLY A 18 -11.94 12.33 -19.35
N PRO A 19 -11.13 11.28 -19.08
CA PRO A 19 -11.38 10.16 -18.15
C PRO A 19 -11.33 10.59 -16.68
N TYR A 20 -12.02 9.83 -15.82
CA TYR A 20 -12.06 10.06 -14.38
C TYR A 20 -11.17 9.05 -13.67
N MET A 21 -10.17 9.53 -12.93
CA MET A 21 -9.22 8.66 -12.27
C MET A 21 -8.80 9.20 -10.90
N VAL A 22 -8.73 8.31 -9.91
CA VAL A 22 -8.02 8.54 -8.65
C VAL A 22 -6.60 8.04 -8.81
N ALA A 23 -5.65 8.97 -8.93
CA ALA A 23 -4.23 8.64 -9.19
C ALA A 23 -3.59 7.83 -8.05
N GLU A 24 -3.98 8.10 -6.80
CA GLU A 24 -3.52 7.38 -5.62
C GLU A 24 -4.71 7.08 -4.71
N PHE A 25 -5.09 5.81 -4.65
CA PHE A 25 -6.05 5.30 -3.70
C PHE A 25 -5.32 4.52 -2.62
N TYR A 26 -5.18 5.13 -1.44
CA TYR A 26 -4.43 4.56 -0.32
C TYR A 26 -5.23 3.49 0.42
N PRO A 27 -4.83 2.20 0.35
CA PRO A 27 -5.47 1.12 1.08
C PRO A 27 -4.90 0.96 2.51
N GLY A 28 -3.80 1.66 2.80
CA GLY A 28 -3.02 1.59 4.03
C GLY A 28 -2.16 2.86 4.15
N TRP A 29 -1.05 2.80 4.88
CA TRP A 29 -0.12 3.93 5.05
C TRP A 29 1.31 3.46 5.35
N LEU A 30 2.29 4.35 5.18
CA LEU A 30 3.67 4.10 5.59
C LEU A 30 3.80 4.14 7.13
N SER A 31 4.89 3.56 7.65
CA SER A 31 5.18 3.52 9.10
C SER A 31 6.46 4.28 9.40
N HIS A 32 6.48 5.02 10.50
CA HIS A 32 7.68 5.67 11.04
C HIS A 32 8.21 4.94 12.27
N TRP A 33 9.51 5.12 12.55
CA TRP A 33 10.12 4.55 13.75
C TRP A 33 9.44 5.10 15.01
N ALA A 34 9.23 4.22 15.99
CA ALA A 34 8.55 4.52 17.26
C ALA A 34 7.06 4.91 17.17
N GLU A 35 6.42 4.73 16.00
CA GLU A 35 4.97 4.88 15.84
C GLU A 35 4.22 3.54 15.84
N ARG A 36 2.90 3.59 16.03
CA ARG A 36 2.04 2.41 15.87
C ARG A 36 1.87 2.10 14.40
N PHE A 37 1.82 0.81 14.07
CA PHE A 37 1.53 0.39 12.70
C PHE A 37 0.15 0.85 12.23
N PRO A 38 0.03 1.33 10.98
CA PRO A 38 -1.25 1.57 10.33
C PRO A 38 -2.11 0.32 10.32
N SER A 39 -3.42 0.50 10.53
CA SER A 39 -4.41 -0.57 10.44
C SER A 39 -5.68 0.00 9.81
N ILE A 40 -5.84 -0.22 8.51
CA ILE A 40 -6.99 0.24 7.74
C ILE A 40 -7.89 -0.95 7.40
N GLU A 41 -9.16 -0.81 7.76
CA GLU A 41 -10.18 -1.84 7.55
C GLU A 41 -10.34 -2.23 6.08
N ALA A 42 -10.14 -3.52 5.80
CA ALA A 42 -10.30 -4.11 4.47
C ALA A 42 -11.68 -3.83 3.85
N SER A 43 -12.73 -3.89 4.67
CA SER A 43 -14.10 -3.65 4.22
C SER A 43 -14.33 -2.21 3.74
N GLY A 44 -13.67 -1.23 4.38
CA GLY A 44 -13.75 0.18 4.00
C GLY A 44 -13.10 0.43 2.63
N ILE A 45 -11.93 -0.15 2.43
CA ILE A 45 -11.19 -0.08 1.16
C ILE A 45 -11.99 -0.73 0.03
N ALA A 46 -12.56 -1.91 0.26
CA ALA A 46 -13.38 -2.61 -0.73
C ALA A 46 -14.64 -1.82 -1.11
N ARG A 47 -15.36 -1.23 -0.13
CA ARG A 47 -16.53 -0.37 -0.40
C ARG A 47 -16.17 0.84 -1.25
N LYS A 48 -15.03 1.48 -0.97
CA LYS A 48 -14.58 2.65 -1.73
C LYS A 48 -14.15 2.29 -3.16
N ALA A 49 -13.49 1.14 -3.35
CA ALA A 49 -13.18 0.63 -4.69
C ALA A 49 -14.46 0.35 -5.50
N ASP A 50 -15.46 -0.27 -4.88
CA ASP A 50 -16.76 -0.55 -5.49
C ASP A 50 -17.48 0.74 -5.91
N GLU A 51 -17.44 1.77 -5.04
CA GLU A 51 -17.99 3.10 -5.36
C GLU A 51 -17.31 3.74 -6.58
N TYR A 52 -15.99 3.67 -6.69
CA TYR A 52 -15.28 4.20 -7.86
C TYR A 52 -15.66 3.46 -9.14
N LEU A 53 -15.62 2.12 -9.13
CA LEU A 53 -15.92 1.31 -10.32
C LEU A 53 -17.36 1.46 -10.78
N LYS A 54 -18.34 1.46 -9.85
CA LYS A 54 -19.77 1.72 -10.16
C LYS A 54 -20.00 3.04 -10.86
N ASN A 55 -19.14 4.02 -10.61
CA ASN A 55 -19.25 5.36 -11.17
C ASN A 55 -18.35 5.59 -12.39
N GLY A 56 -17.73 4.55 -12.96
CA GLY A 56 -16.82 4.68 -14.10
C GLY A 56 -15.57 5.49 -13.77
N VAL A 57 -15.12 5.44 -12.51
CA VAL A 57 -13.89 6.08 -12.04
C VAL A 57 -12.80 5.01 -11.94
N SER A 58 -11.72 5.19 -12.69
CA SER A 58 -10.52 4.36 -12.58
C SER A 58 -9.73 4.71 -11.33
N PHE A 59 -8.90 3.81 -10.83
CA PHE A 59 -8.00 4.12 -9.71
C PHE A 59 -6.71 3.31 -9.79
N ASN A 60 -5.67 3.84 -9.14
CA ASN A 60 -4.42 3.14 -8.87
C ASN A 60 -4.26 2.94 -7.36
N LEU A 61 -4.00 1.70 -6.93
CA LEU A 61 -3.82 1.34 -5.52
C LEU A 61 -2.40 1.70 -5.08
N TYR A 62 -2.29 2.67 -4.19
CA TYR A 62 -1.01 3.09 -3.62
C TYR A 62 -0.96 2.70 -2.13
N MET A 63 -0.39 1.58 -1.71
CA MET A 63 0.30 0.56 -2.50
C MET A 63 -0.57 -0.71 -2.65
N ALA A 64 -0.53 -1.33 -3.83
CA ALA A 64 -1.04 -2.68 -4.02
C ALA A 64 -0.13 -3.74 -3.36
N HIS A 65 1.17 -3.53 -3.47
CA HIS A 65 2.26 -4.21 -2.77
C HIS A 65 3.33 -3.14 -2.53
N GLY A 66 3.73 -2.93 -1.26
CA GLY A 66 4.74 -1.92 -0.96
C GLY A 66 6.16 -2.48 -0.95
N GLY A 67 6.39 -3.61 -0.26
CA GLY A 67 7.69 -4.29 -0.24
C GLY A 67 8.61 -3.78 0.88
N THR A 68 9.88 -3.52 0.56
CA THR A 68 10.92 -3.19 1.54
C THR A 68 11.82 -2.06 1.03
N ASN A 69 12.12 -1.10 1.89
CA ASN A 69 13.15 -0.09 1.69
C ASN A 69 14.53 -0.68 2.07
N PHE A 70 15.17 -1.39 1.14
CA PHE A 70 16.46 -2.05 1.43
C PHE A 70 17.61 -1.08 1.67
N GLY A 71 18.52 -1.44 2.57
CA GLY A 71 19.72 -0.64 2.85
C GLY A 71 19.36 0.76 3.37
N PHE A 72 19.87 1.79 2.69
CA PHE A 72 19.68 3.20 3.07
C PHE A 72 18.71 3.95 2.13
N THR A 73 17.70 3.26 1.60
CA THR A 73 16.72 3.89 0.67
C THR A 73 15.45 4.40 1.34
N SER A 74 15.29 4.22 2.66
CA SER A 74 14.13 4.72 3.39
C SER A 74 14.09 6.25 3.38
N GLY A 75 12.88 6.81 3.26
CA GLY A 75 12.64 8.23 3.35
C GLY A 75 12.50 8.72 4.79
N ALA A 76 12.05 9.96 4.92
CA ALA A 76 11.55 10.52 6.15
C ALA A 76 10.48 11.57 5.86
N ASN A 77 9.58 11.78 6.79
CA ASN A 77 8.64 12.90 6.77
C ASN A 77 9.04 13.97 7.77
N TYR A 78 8.53 15.18 7.55
CA TYR A 78 8.68 16.32 8.44
C TYR A 78 7.48 17.24 8.24
N ASP A 79 6.95 17.79 9.33
CA ASP A 79 5.92 18.82 9.26
C ASP A 79 6.13 19.89 10.35
N LYS A 80 5.21 20.86 10.47
CA LYS A 80 5.36 21.95 11.46
C LYS A 80 5.10 21.53 12.92
N LYS A 81 4.61 20.31 13.13
CA LYS A 81 4.17 19.75 14.43
C LYS A 81 5.08 18.63 14.90
N HIS A 82 5.75 17.93 13.98
CA HIS A 82 6.62 16.80 14.24
C HIS A 82 8.01 17.10 13.66
N ASP A 83 9.04 16.75 14.42
CA ASP A 83 10.41 16.70 13.90
C ASP A 83 10.55 15.62 12.83
N ILE A 84 11.76 15.35 12.36
CA ILE A 84 12.00 14.34 11.33
C ILE A 84 11.49 12.96 11.78
N GLN A 85 10.62 12.38 10.96
CA GLN A 85 10.00 11.07 11.16
C GLN A 85 10.60 10.10 10.15
N PRO A 86 11.66 9.36 10.52
CA PRO A 86 12.27 8.40 9.60
C PRO A 86 11.32 7.23 9.32
N ASP A 87 11.19 6.87 8.05
CA ASP A 87 10.39 5.74 7.62
C ASP A 87 11.04 4.42 8.08
N LEU A 88 10.22 3.39 8.31
CA LEU A 88 10.74 2.04 8.54
C LEU A 88 11.38 1.45 7.28
N THR A 89 12.26 0.47 7.52
CA THR A 89 12.76 -0.43 6.48
C THR A 89 11.61 -1.21 5.83
N SER A 90 10.66 -1.71 6.62
CA SER A 90 9.46 -2.34 6.07
C SER A 90 8.60 -1.30 5.36
N TYR A 91 8.22 -1.61 4.12
CA TYR A 91 7.25 -0.85 3.35
C TYR A 91 6.00 -1.70 3.09
N ASP A 92 5.61 -2.56 4.03
CA ASP A 92 4.39 -3.40 3.94
C ASP A 92 3.14 -2.57 3.62
N TYR A 93 3.09 -1.36 4.18
CA TYR A 93 2.07 -0.34 3.93
C TYR A 93 0.66 -0.72 4.44
N ASP A 94 0.47 -1.85 5.11
CA ASP A 94 -0.86 -2.48 5.28
C ASP A 94 -1.55 -2.65 3.91
N ALA A 95 -0.75 -3.02 2.90
CA ALA A 95 -1.19 -3.19 1.54
C ALA A 95 -2.04 -4.47 1.36
N PRO A 96 -2.79 -4.58 0.25
CA PRO A 96 -3.43 -5.84 -0.14
C PRO A 96 -2.45 -7.01 -0.22
N VAL A 97 -1.23 -6.79 -0.73
CA VAL A 97 -0.16 -7.79 -0.75
C VAL A 97 0.93 -7.37 0.22
N SER A 98 1.20 -8.23 1.21
CA SER A 98 2.18 -7.95 2.27
C SER A 98 3.61 -7.81 1.74
N GLU A 99 4.52 -7.35 2.59
CA GLU A 99 5.96 -7.24 2.30
C GLU A 99 6.57 -8.55 1.78
N ALA A 100 6.16 -9.70 2.34
CA ALA A 100 6.61 -11.03 1.88
C ALA A 100 5.92 -11.52 0.59
N GLY A 101 5.05 -10.72 -0.02
CA GLY A 101 4.33 -11.06 -1.24
C GLY A 101 3.10 -11.94 -1.04
N TRP A 102 2.54 -12.00 0.18
CA TRP A 102 1.36 -12.81 0.47
C TRP A 102 0.07 -12.01 0.37
N ARG A 103 -1.02 -12.66 -0.04
CA ARG A 103 -2.34 -12.04 0.02
C ARG A 103 -2.77 -11.79 1.46
N THR A 104 -3.41 -10.66 1.69
CA THR A 104 -4.05 -10.32 2.97
C THR A 104 -5.59 -10.40 2.83
N PRO A 105 -6.36 -10.32 3.94
CA PRO A 105 -7.82 -10.18 3.86
C PRO A 105 -8.27 -8.97 3.01
N LYS A 106 -7.43 -7.93 2.91
CA LYS A 106 -7.65 -6.77 2.07
C LYS A 106 -7.53 -7.10 0.58
N TYR A 107 -6.58 -7.96 0.20
CA TYR A 107 -6.51 -8.52 -1.16
C TYR A 107 -7.78 -9.29 -1.52
N ASP A 108 -8.23 -10.21 -0.67
CA ASP A 108 -9.41 -11.03 -0.96
C ASP A 108 -10.67 -10.15 -1.13
N SER A 109 -10.81 -9.11 -0.31
CA SER A 109 -11.91 -8.15 -0.38
C SER A 109 -11.89 -7.31 -1.68
N LEU A 110 -10.73 -6.76 -2.04
CA LEU A 110 -10.55 -5.99 -3.28
C LEU A 110 -10.74 -6.85 -4.53
N ARG A 111 -10.16 -8.05 -4.53
CA ARG A 111 -10.28 -9.01 -5.63
C ARG A 111 -11.75 -9.36 -5.90
N THR A 112 -12.53 -9.57 -4.84
CA THR A 112 -13.97 -9.84 -4.94
C THR A 112 -14.73 -8.67 -5.57
N VAL A 113 -14.42 -7.43 -5.18
CA VAL A 113 -15.06 -6.24 -5.74
C VAL A 113 -14.67 -6.04 -7.21
N ILE A 114 -13.37 -6.05 -7.51
CA ILE A 114 -12.84 -5.83 -8.87
C ILE A 114 -13.38 -6.89 -9.83
N GLY A 115 -13.50 -8.14 -9.38
CA GLY A 115 -14.06 -9.24 -10.17
C GLY A 115 -15.48 -9.02 -10.69
N LYS A 116 -16.26 -8.11 -10.09
CA LYS A 116 -17.61 -7.73 -10.58
C LYS A 116 -17.57 -6.86 -11.82
N TYR A 117 -16.45 -6.18 -12.08
CA TYR A 117 -16.30 -5.15 -13.12
C TYR A 117 -15.36 -5.56 -14.24
N THR A 118 -14.89 -6.81 -14.25
CA THR A 118 -13.90 -7.29 -15.21
C THR A 118 -14.17 -8.74 -15.59
N HIS A 119 -13.33 -9.28 -16.47
CA HIS A 119 -13.35 -10.67 -16.90
C HIS A 119 -12.91 -11.62 -15.77
N LYS A 120 -12.94 -12.93 -16.05
CA LYS A 120 -12.48 -13.96 -15.10
C LYS A 120 -11.06 -13.66 -14.63
N LEU A 121 -10.91 -13.51 -13.32
CA LEU A 121 -9.61 -13.27 -12.69
C LEU A 121 -8.76 -14.55 -12.67
N PRO A 122 -7.43 -14.45 -12.85
CA PRO A 122 -6.51 -15.59 -12.79
C PRO A 122 -6.40 -16.12 -11.36
N ASP A 123 -6.11 -17.41 -11.19
CA ASP A 123 -5.93 -18.01 -9.86
C ASP A 123 -4.85 -17.31 -9.04
N VAL A 124 -5.03 -17.29 -7.72
CA VAL A 124 -4.07 -16.66 -6.82
C VAL A 124 -2.87 -17.59 -6.62
N PRO A 125 -1.63 -17.13 -6.82
CA PRO A 125 -0.45 -17.95 -6.56
C PRO A 125 -0.36 -18.41 -5.10
N ALA A 126 0.23 -19.60 -4.88
CA ALA A 126 0.54 -20.07 -3.53
C ALA A 126 1.57 -19.15 -2.85
N PRO A 127 1.47 -18.93 -1.52
CA PRO A 127 2.44 -18.14 -0.79
C PRO A 127 3.83 -18.79 -0.86
N LYS A 128 4.88 -17.96 -0.90
CA LYS A 128 6.26 -18.46 -0.81
C LYS A 128 6.51 -19.06 0.58
N PRO A 129 7.15 -20.24 0.67
CA PRO A 129 7.41 -20.88 1.95
C PRO A 129 8.41 -20.06 2.77
N VAL A 130 8.27 -20.13 4.09
CA VAL A 130 9.23 -19.57 5.05
C VAL A 130 9.93 -20.67 5.82
N ILE A 131 11.14 -20.38 6.28
CA ILE A 131 11.93 -21.26 7.14
C ILE A 131 12.17 -20.57 8.47
N ALA A 132 12.29 -21.37 9.53
CA ALA A 132 12.86 -20.91 10.78
C ALA A 132 14.37 -21.19 10.76
N ILE A 133 15.17 -20.17 11.02
CA ILE A 133 16.63 -20.31 11.12
C ILE A 133 16.96 -20.41 12.63
N PRO A 134 17.72 -21.43 13.08
CA PRO A 134 18.12 -21.54 14.48
C PRO A 134 19.02 -20.37 14.89
N SER A 135 19.22 -20.20 16.20
CA SER A 135 20.06 -19.13 16.74
C SER A 135 21.46 -19.12 16.12
N ILE A 136 21.88 -17.96 15.59
CA ILE A 136 23.20 -17.75 15.00
C ILE A 136 24.06 -17.05 16.05
N LYS A 137 25.15 -17.70 16.50
CA LYS A 137 26.14 -17.07 17.38
C LYS A 137 27.14 -16.28 16.54
N LEU A 138 27.21 -14.97 16.73
CA LEU A 138 28.26 -14.13 16.15
C LEU A 138 29.52 -14.28 17.00
N THR A 139 30.61 -14.77 16.42
CA THR A 139 31.87 -15.08 17.13
C THR A 139 33.00 -14.09 16.83
N GLU A 140 32.82 -13.22 15.85
CA GLU A 140 33.81 -12.24 15.41
C GLU A 140 33.24 -10.84 15.55
N VAL A 141 34.08 -9.87 15.91
CA VAL A 141 33.74 -8.45 16.05
C VAL A 141 34.91 -7.61 15.54
N ALA A 142 34.59 -6.53 14.86
CA ALA A 142 35.53 -5.48 14.48
C ALA A 142 34.96 -4.14 14.93
N ASP A 143 35.77 -3.32 15.60
CA ASP A 143 35.37 -1.98 15.99
C ASP A 143 35.42 -1.06 14.75
N VAL A 144 34.35 -0.30 14.54
CA VAL A 144 34.24 0.64 13.41
C VAL A 144 35.24 1.81 13.52
N LEU A 145 35.78 2.05 14.72
CA LEU A 145 36.73 3.15 15.00
C LEU A 145 38.18 2.66 15.19
N SER A 146 38.43 1.35 15.25
CA SER A 146 39.80 0.83 15.35
C SER A 146 40.49 0.87 13.98
N TYR A 147 41.13 1.99 13.67
CA TYR A 147 42.16 2.10 12.63
C TYR A 147 43.55 1.82 13.21
#